data_AF-X1S1V4-F1
#
_entry.id   AF-X1S1V4-F1
#
_cell.length_a   1.000
_cell.length_b   1.000
_cell.length_c   1.000
_cell.angle_alpha   90.00
_cell.angle_beta   90.00
_cell.angle_gamma   90.00
#
_symmetry.space_group_name_H-M   'P 1'
#
loop_
_entity.id
_entity.type
_entity.pdbx_description
1 polymer ?
#
loop_
_entity_poly.entity_id
_entity_poly.type
_entity_poly.pdbx_seq_one_letter_code
_entity_poly.pdbx_strand_id
1 'polypeptide(L)' 'MTQYKCLTHNITLTIEGKKRTFETLPGSIKGLPPCKLLTTNPVEEGKFDNCQIEKVS' A
#
# COMPACT_ATOMS: atom_id res chain seq x y z
N MET A 1 -6.32 -14.27 -1.56
CA MET A 1 -5.53 -13.24 -0.86
C MET A 1 -4.69 -12.56 -1.92
N THR A 2 -4.65 -11.23 -1.93
CA THR A 2 -3.83 -10.46 -2.87
C THR A 2 -3.04 -9.44 -2.09
N GLN A 3 -1.75 -9.36 -2.33
CA GLN A 3 -0.86 -8.48 -1.57
C GLN A 3 -0.20 -7.47 -2.50
N TYR A 4 -0.21 -6.21 -2.09
CA TYR A 4 0.43 -5.11 -2.77
C TYR A 4 1.42 -4.44 -1.84
N LYS A 5 2.55 -3.97 -2.37
CA LYS A 5 3.55 -3.25 -1.60
C LYS A 5 3.87 -1.92 -2.27
N CYS A 6 3.81 -0.85 -1.50
CA CYS A 6 4.38 0.43 -1.89
C CYS A 6 5.85 0.42 -1.49
N LEU A 7 6.74 0.37 -2.47
CA LEU A 7 8.18 0.36 -2.24
C LEU A 7 8.70 1.69 -1.70
N THR A 8 8.09 2.82 -2.10
CA THR A 8 8.54 4.14 -1.63
C THR A 8 8.32 4.35 -0.14
N HIS A 9 7.15 3.95 0.36
CA HIS A 9 6.74 4.19 1.75
C HIS A 9 6.87 2.94 2.63
N ASN A 10 7.33 1.82 2.05
CA ASN A 10 7.42 0.51 2.70
C ASN A 10 6.10 0.10 3.40
N ILE A 11 5.00 0.20 2.67
CA ILE A 11 3.66 -0.17 3.14
C ILE A 11 3.21 -1.41 2.40
N THR A 12 2.71 -2.37 3.15
CA THR A 12 2.09 -3.56 2.58
C THR A 12 0.57 -3.47 2.76
N LEU A 13 -0.16 -3.78 1.71
CA LEU A 13 -1.60 -3.92 1.72
C LEU A 13 -1.96 -5.37 1.38
N THR A 14 -2.71 -5.98 2.28
CA THR A 14 -3.24 -7.34 2.12
C THR A 14 -4.75 -7.26 1.95
N ILE A 15 -5.25 -7.82 0.85
CA ILE A 15 -6.67 -7.89 0.51
C ILE A 15 -7.16 -9.33 0.64
N GLU A 16 -8.11 -9.53 1.56
CA GLU A 16 -8.76 -10.81 1.83
C GLU A 16 -10.28 -10.65 1.70
N GLY A 17 -10.81 -10.99 0.52
CA GLY A 17 -12.21 -10.75 0.18
C GLY A 17 -12.52 -9.26 0.17
N LYS A 18 -13.34 -8.80 1.12
CA LYS A 18 -13.69 -7.37 1.29
C LYS A 18 -12.83 -6.66 2.35
N LYS A 19 -11.97 -7.39 3.06
CA LYS A 19 -11.12 -6.83 4.12
C LYS A 19 -9.81 -6.33 3.53
N ARG A 20 -9.42 -5.12 3.91
CA ARG A 20 -8.13 -4.51 3.57
C ARG A 20 -7.34 -4.30 4.87
N THR A 21 -6.16 -4.90 4.94
CA THR A 21 -5.24 -4.77 6.08
C THR A 21 -4.00 -4.05 5.58
N PHE A 22 -3.59 -2.99 6.28
CA PHE A 22 -2.40 -2.22 5.94
C PHE A 22 -1.34 -2.42 7.03
N GLU A 23 -0.16 -2.80 6.60
CA GLU A 23 1.01 -2.97 7.46
C GLU A 23 2.03 -1.89 7.13
N THR A 24 2.35 -1.08 8.14
CA THR A 24 3.35 -0.01 8.06
C THR A 24 4.39 -0.23 9.14
N LEU A 25 5.61 0.26 8.94
CA LEU A 25 6.64 0.23 9.98
C LEU A 25 6.18 0.95 11.26
N PRO A 26 6.51 0.41 12.45
CA PRO A 26 6.13 1.03 13.73
C PRO A 26 6.68 2.46 13.83
N GLY A 27 5.85 3.41 14.27
CA GLY A 27 6.19 4.83 14.34
C GLY A 27 6.00 5.62 13.04
N SER A 28 5.72 4.96 11.91
CA SER A 28 5.62 5.63 10.60
C SER A 28 4.28 6.32 10.33
N ILE A 29 3.24 6.03 11.13
CA ILE A 29 1.90 6.60 10.93
C ILE A 29 1.89 8.12 11.17
N LYS A 30 2.72 8.62 12.09
CA LYS A 30 2.79 10.03 12.44
C LYS A 30 3.81 10.74 11.53
N GLY A 31 3.35 11.16 10.36
CA GLY A 31 4.20 11.81 9.34
C GLY A 31 4.32 11.05 8.03
N LEU A 32 3.55 9.97 7.85
CA LEU A 32 3.51 9.28 6.57
C LEU A 32 2.97 10.24 5.49
N PRO A 33 3.74 10.53 4.42
CA PRO A 33 3.20 11.26 3.27
C PRO A 33 2.02 10.48 2.66
N PRO A 34 1.12 11.16 1.91
CA PRO A 34 -0.05 10.53 1.34
C PRO A 34 0.34 9.40 0.38
N CYS A 35 0.27 8.16 0.86
CA CYS A 35 0.58 6.99 0.07
C CYS A 35 -0.63 6.57 -0.77
N LYS A 36 -0.46 6.45 -2.09
CA LYS A 36 -1.55 6.03 -2.99
C LYS A 36 -2.08 4.66 -2.64
N LEU A 37 -1.24 3.73 -2.18
CA LEU A 37 -1.69 2.40 -1.78
C LEU A 37 -2.80 2.40 -0.71
N LEU A 38 -2.81 3.41 0.17
CA LEU A 38 -3.83 3.58 1.21
C LEU A 38 -5.16 4.14 0.69
N THR A 39 -5.14 4.83 -0.46
CA THR A 39 -6.29 5.60 -0.97
C THR A 39 -6.88 5.02 -2.25
N THR A 40 -6.13 4.28 -3.05
CA THR A 40 -6.62 3.69 -4.31
C THR A 40 -7.55 2.50 -4.05
N ASN A 41 -8.69 2.45 -4.75
CA ASN A 41 -9.63 1.34 -4.76
C ASN A 41 -10.38 1.31 -6.12
N PRO A 42 -10.19 0.31 -7.00
CA PRO A 42 -9.33 -0.87 -6.84
C PRO A 42 -7.84 -0.51 -6.81
N VAL A 43 -7.01 -1.39 -6.25
CA VAL A 43 -5.55 -1.17 -6.21
C VAL A 43 -4.96 -1.58 -7.55
N GLU A 44 -4.14 -0.71 -8.11
CA GLU A 44 -3.44 -0.93 -9.38
C GLU A 44 -1.93 -0.98 -9.13
N GLU A 45 -1.23 -1.80 -9.92
CA GLU A 45 0.23 -1.87 -9.93
C GLU A 45 0.81 -0.80 -10.86
N GLY A 46 1.94 -0.21 -10.47
CA GLY A 46 2.59 0.84 -11.24
C GLY A 46 3.14 1.98 -10.38
N LYS A 47 3.59 3.03 -11.06
CA LYS A 47 4.10 4.25 -10.44
C LYS A 47 3.00 5.32 -10.42
N PHE A 48 2.64 5.77 -9.22
CA PHE A 48 1.63 6.80 -8.98
C PHE A 48 2.24 7.95 -8.19
N ASP A 49 2.48 9.09 -8.85
CA ASP A 49 3.17 10.23 -8.27
C ASP A 49 4.50 9.80 -7.61
N ASN A 50 4.54 9.78 -6.28
CA ASN A 50 5.69 9.36 -5.47
C ASN A 50 5.62 7.90 -4.98
N CYS A 51 4.62 7.12 -5.37
CA CYS A 51 4.43 5.73 -4.91
C CYS A 51 4.74 4.74 -6.04
N GLN A 52 5.71 3.85 -5.85
CA GLN A 52 5.82 2.64 -6.66
C GLN A 52 5.06 1.51 -5.97
N ILE A 53 3.96 1.06 -6.57
CA ILE A 53 3.12 -0.03 -6.07
C ILE A 53 3.37 -1.27 -6.91
N GLU A 54 3.68 -2.38 -6.26
CA GLU A 54 3.87 -3.68 -6.92
C GLU A 54 2.97 -4.72 -6.28
N LYS A 55 2.43 -5.61 -7.11
CA LYS A 55 1.76 -6.81 -6.63
C LYS A 55 2.82 -7.83 -6.20
N VAL A 56 2.72 -8.29 -4.97
CA VAL A 56 3.66 -9.24 -4.36
C VAL A 56 3.09 -10.67 -4.36
N SER A 57 1.76 -10.81 -4.28
CA SER A 57 1.05 -12.10 -4.32
C SER A 57 -0.37 -11.98 -4.88
#